data_AF-A0A0J1B5V3-F1
#
_entry.id   AF-A0A0J1B5V3-F1
#
_cell.length_a   1.000
_cell.length_b   1.000
_cell.length_c   1.000
_cell.angle_alpha   90.00
_cell.angle_beta   90.00
_cell.angle_gamma   90.00
#
_symmetry.space_group_name_H-M   'P 1'
#
loop_
_entity.id
_entity.type
_entity.pdbx_description
1 polymer ?
#
loop_
_entity_poly.entity_id
_entity_poly.type
_entity_poly.pdbx_seq_one_letter_code
_entity_poly.pdbx_strand_id
1 'polypeptide(L)'
;MALHFSQFAGYVIPFAGFLAPIVIWQLKKDDMPELDPHGRNIANWLITEFIASIVFAILAVIGIGLLGFLILAVLSVVFPIIGGIKASQGEIWKYPLTYRFV
;
A
#
# COMPACT_ATOMS: atom_id res chain seq x y z
N MET A 1 4.18 8.94 8.85
CA MET A 1 4.29 7.65 9.57
C MET A 1 2.95 6.93 9.72
N ALA A 2 1.98 7.45 10.49
CA ALA A 2 0.71 6.75 10.79
C ALA A 2 -0.09 6.33 9.54
N LEU A 3 -0.06 7.16 8.49
CA LEU A 3 -0.73 6.85 7.22
C LEU A 3 -0.24 5.53 6.60
N HIS A 4 1.07 5.27 6.59
CA HIS A 4 1.62 4.01 6.07
C HIS A 4 1.21 2.81 6.94
N PHE A 5 1.30 2.92 8.26
CA PHE A 5 0.95 1.81 9.17
C PHE A 5 -0.55 1.50 9.21
N SER A 6 -1.40 2.45 8.81
CA SER A 6 -2.85 2.20 8.70
C SER A 6 -3.19 1.09 7.70
N GLN A 7 -2.30 0.75 6.77
CA GLN A 7 -2.44 -0.41 5.87
C GLN A 7 -2.52 -1.74 6.64
N PHE A 8 -1.93 -1.84 7.83
CA PHE A 8 -1.98 -3.04 8.67
C PHE A 8 -3.30 -3.24 9.40
N ALA A 9 -4.21 -2.26 9.35
CA ALA A 9 -5.57 -2.44 9.88
C ALA A 9 -6.28 -3.64 9.22
N GLY A 10 -5.89 -3.98 7.99
CA GLY A 10 -6.37 -5.15 7.26
C GLY A 10 -6.13 -6.50 7.95
N TYR A 11 -5.11 -6.59 8.82
CA TYR A 11 -4.83 -7.82 9.57
C TYR A 11 -5.74 -8.04 10.77
N VAL A 12 -6.44 -7.00 11.23
CA VAL A 12 -7.39 -7.07 12.33
C VAL A 12 -8.83 -7.06 11.80
N ILE A 13 -9.11 -6.15 10.87
CA ILE A 13 -10.43 -5.96 10.26
C ILE A 13 -10.27 -6.12 8.74
N PRO A 14 -10.94 -7.12 8.12
CA PRO A 14 -10.91 -7.28 6.67
C PRO A 14 -11.21 -5.97 5.93
N PHE A 15 -10.52 -5.73 4.82
CA PHE A 15 -10.61 -4.51 3.99
C PHE A 15 -10.15 -3.20 4.64
N ALA A 16 -9.99 -3.12 5.96
CA ALA A 16 -9.55 -1.89 6.62
C ALA A 16 -8.17 -1.44 6.15
N GLY A 17 -7.29 -2.35 5.72
CA GLY A 17 -5.98 -2.03 5.16
C GLY A 17 -6.01 -1.26 3.83
N PHE A 18 -7.13 -1.33 3.10
CA PHE A 18 -7.36 -0.53 1.89
C PHE A 18 -8.06 0.78 2.23
N LEU A 19 -9.07 0.72 3.11
CA LEU A 19 -9.94 1.87 3.38
C LEU A 19 -9.30 2.88 4.33
N ALA A 20 -8.68 2.42 5.43
CA ALA A 20 -8.10 3.30 6.44
C ALA A 20 -7.08 4.30 5.88
N PRO A 21 -6.05 3.90 5.09
CA PRO A 21 -5.11 4.87 4.53
C PRO A 21 -5.78 5.87 3.59
N ILE A 22 -6.74 5.45 2.77
CA ILE A 22 -7.42 6.33 1.83
C ILE A 22 -8.31 7.34 2.58
N VAL A 23 -9.06 6.89 3.58
CA VAL A 23 -9.89 7.78 4.41
C VAL A 23 -9.03 8.77 5.17
N ILE A 24 -7.94 8.33 5.82
CA ILE A 24 -7.02 9.22 6.53
C ILE A 24 -6.42 10.24 5.56
N TRP A 25 -5.97 9.82 4.38
CA TRP A 25 -5.42 10.71 3.38
C TRP A 25 -6.44 11.75 2.92
N GLN A 26 -7.64 11.34 2.52
CA GLN A 26 -8.67 12.27 2.02
C GLN A 26 -9.13 13.27 3.08
N LEU A 27 -9.18 12.86 4.36
CA LEU A 27 -9.60 13.75 5.45
C LEU A 27 -8.50 14.73 5.89
N LYS A 28 -7.23 14.45 5.61
CA LYS A 28 -6.09 15.20 6.18
C LYS A 28 -5.21 15.91 5.16
N LYS A 29 -5.30 15.58 3.87
CA LYS A 29 -4.45 16.17 2.82
C LYS A 29 -4.57 17.69 2.72
N ASP A 30 -5.75 18.26 2.99
CA ASP A 30 -5.98 19.71 2.90
C ASP A 30 -5.41 20.44 4.13
N ASP A 31 -5.48 19.82 5.31
CA ASP A 31 -4.89 20.34 6.56
C ASP A 31 -3.36 20.15 6.61
N MET A 32 -2.86 19.07 5.99
CA MET A 32 -1.47 18.65 6.01
C MET A 32 -0.98 18.41 4.58
N PRO A 33 -0.58 19.46 3.84
CA PRO A 33 -0.16 19.34 2.43
C PRO A 33 1.00 18.35 2.22
N GLU A 34 1.88 18.20 3.21
CA GLU A 34 2.97 17.22 3.21
C GLU A 34 2.49 15.76 3.19
N LEU A 35 1.23 15.51 3.58
CA LEU A 35 0.62 14.18 3.55
C LEU A 35 0.22 13.76 2.13
N ASP A 36 -0.09 14.70 1.24
CA ASP A 36 -0.63 14.38 -0.09
C ASP A 36 0.31 13.48 -0.92
N PRO A 37 1.64 13.74 -0.98
CA PRO A 37 2.57 12.84 -1.67
C PRO A 37 2.61 11.42 -1.09
N HIS A 38 2.50 11.27 0.23
CA HIS A 38 2.45 9.96 0.88
C HIS A 38 1.13 9.23 0.56
N GLY A 39 0.02 9.95 0.60
CA GLY A 39 -1.31 9.43 0.27
C GLY A 39 -1.42 8.95 -1.17
N ARG A 40 -0.96 9.74 -2.14
CA ARG A 40 -0.90 9.32 -3.55
C ARG A 40 -0.04 8.09 -3.76
N ASN A 41 1.14 8.04 -3.11
CA ASN A 41 2.03 6.89 -3.21
C ASN A 41 1.37 5.61 -2.66
N ILE A 42 0.70 5.70 -1.50
CA ILE A 42 -0.04 4.56 -0.93
C ILE A 42 -1.24 4.17 -1.80
N ALA A 43 -2.01 5.13 -2.31
CA ALA A 43 -3.14 4.85 -3.18
C ALA A 43 -2.71 4.11 -4.45
N ASN A 44 -1.64 4.58 -5.09
CA ASN A 44 -1.04 3.94 -6.25
C ASN A 44 -0.55 2.52 -5.93
N TRP A 45 0.04 2.30 -4.74
CA TRP A 45 0.44 0.96 -4.29
C TRP A 45 -0.76 0.05 -4.08
N LEU A 46 -1.81 0.49 -3.37
CA LEU A 46 -2.99 -0.32 -3.12
C LEU A 46 -3.68 -0.76 -4.41
N ILE A 47 -3.74 0.13 -5.41
CA ILE A 47 -4.26 -0.21 -6.74
C ILE A 47 -3.35 -1.23 -7.43
N THR A 48 -2.03 -1.01 -7.40
CA THR A 48 -1.05 -1.93 -7.98
C THR A 48 -1.12 -3.31 -7.34
N GLU A 49 -1.15 -3.38 -6.01
CA GLU A 49 -1.26 -4.59 -5.20
C GLU A 49 -2.55 -5.34 -5.53
N PHE A 50 -3.68 -4.61 -5.63
CA PHE A 50 -4.96 -5.21 -5.99
C PHE A 50 -4.93 -5.82 -7.39
N ILE A 51 -4.40 -5.10 -8.39
CA ILE A 51 -4.26 -5.62 -9.75
C ILE A 51 -3.34 -6.85 -9.77
N ALA A 52 -2.18 -6.77 -9.09
CA ALA A 52 -1.25 -7.89 -8.98
C ALA A 52 -1.90 -9.13 -8.33
N SER A 53 -2.74 -8.92 -7.30
CA SER A 53 -3.47 -10.00 -6.63
C SER A 53 -4.44 -10.72 -7.58
N ILE A 54 -5.12 -9.99 -8.47
CA ILE A 54 -6.01 -10.57 -9.50
C ILE A 54 -5.19 -11.36 -10.52
N VAL A 55 -4.07 -10.80 -10.99
CA VAL A 55 -3.18 -11.49 -11.93
C VAL A 55 -2.66 -12.79 -11.32
N PHE A 56 -2.18 -12.75 -10.07
CA PHE A 56 -1.70 -13.95 -9.38
C PHE A 56 -2.81 -14.94 -9.06
N ALA A 57 -4.04 -14.50 -8.80
CA ALA A 57 -5.20 -15.38 -8.65
C ALA A 57 -5.46 -16.19 -9.93
N ILE A 58 -5.39 -15.53 -11.10
CA ILE A 58 -5.55 -16.18 -12.40
C ILE A 58 -4.39 -17.17 -12.65
N LEU A 59 -3.15 -16.75 -12.38
CA LEU A 59 -1.97 -17.61 -12.55
C LEU A 59 -1.90 -18.76 -11.53
N ALA A 60 -2.62 -18.69 -10.42
CA ALA A 60 -2.67 -19.76 -9.43
C ALA A 60 -3.36 -21.02 -9.98
N VAL A 61 -4.22 -20.89 -11.00
CA VAL A 61 -4.85 -22.03 -11.70
C VAL A 61 -3.79 -22.98 -12.28
N ILE A 62 -2.63 -22.45 -12.69
CA ILE A 62 -1.48 -23.21 -13.20
C ILE A 62 -0.33 -23.31 -12.17
N GLY A 63 -0.60 -23.02 -10.90
CA GLY A 63 0.35 -23.13 -9.78
C GLY A 63 1.34 -21.97 -9.61
N ILE A 64 1.70 -21.27 -10.69
CA ILE A 64 2.72 -20.19 -10.67
C ILE A 64 2.27 -19.00 -9.80
N GLY A 65 0.97 -18.71 -9.75
CA GLY A 65 0.43 -17.60 -8.97
C GLY A 65 0.71 -17.69 -7.47
N LEU A 66 0.92 -18.89 -6.92
CA LEU A 66 1.20 -19.08 -5.48
C LEU A 66 2.52 -18.43 -5.07
N LEU A 67 3.56 -18.54 -5.89
CA LEU A 67 4.84 -17.85 -5.63
C LEU A 67 4.67 -16.33 -5.73
N GLY A 68 3.85 -15.86 -6.66
CA GLY A 68 3.49 -14.45 -6.79
C GLY A 68 2.81 -13.91 -5.52
N PHE A 69 1.87 -14.65 -4.94
CA PHE A 69 1.22 -14.28 -3.68
C PHE A 69 2.19 -14.22 -2.50
N LEU A 70 3.14 -15.15 -2.40
CA LEU A 70 4.16 -15.10 -1.34
C LEU A 70 5.02 -13.83 -1.44
N ILE A 71 5.45 -13.48 -2.65
CA ILE A 71 6.19 -12.24 -2.89
C ILE A 71 5.32 -11.04 -2.54
N LEU A 72 4.09 -10.99 -3.03
CA LEU A 72 3.17 -9.88 -2.78
C LEU A 72 2.89 -9.69 -1.28
N ALA A 73 2.70 -10.79 -0.54
CA ALA A 73 2.50 -10.75 0.91
C ALA A 73 3.70 -10.13 1.63
N VAL A 74 4.93 -10.50 1.26
CA VAL A 74 6.14 -9.89 1.82
C VAL A 74 6.21 -8.40 1.50
N LEU A 75 5.95 -8.00 0.26
CA LEU A 75 5.97 -6.59 -0.14
C LEU A 75 4.89 -5.77 0.56
N SER A 76 3.69 -6.33 0.77
CA SER A 76 2.58 -5.70 1.50
C SER A 76 2.92 -5.38 2.96
N VAL A 77 3.92 -6.06 3.54
CA VAL A 77 4.43 -5.79 4.89
C VAL A 77 5.63 -4.85 4.84
N VAL A 78 6.60 -5.14 3.98
CA VAL A 78 7.88 -4.43 3.93
C VAL A 78 7.69 -2.99 3.47
N PHE A 79 6.87 -2.72 2.47
CA PHE A 79 6.71 -1.37 1.92
C PHE A 79 6.06 -0.38 2.91
N PRO A 80 4.98 -0.74 3.63
CA PRO A 80 4.45 0.13 4.69
C PRO A 80 5.43 0.36 5.84
N ILE A 81 6.24 -0.64 6.21
CA ILE A 81 7.30 -0.48 7.22
C ILE A 81 8.33 0.57 6.77
N ILE A 82 8.94 0.37 5.60
CA ILE A 82 9.98 1.28 5.08
C ILE A 82 9.39 2.66 4.84
N GLY A 83 8.21 2.75 4.23
CA GLY A 83 7.50 4.01 4.02
C GLY A 83 7.22 4.75 5.33
N GLY A 84 6.79 4.04 6.37
CA GLY A 84 6.55 4.60 7.70
C GLY A 84 7.81 5.18 8.34
N ILE A 85 8.93 4.45 8.27
CA ILE A 85 10.24 4.88 8.78
C ILE A 85 10.78 6.07 7.98
N LYS A 86 10.71 6.02 6.65
CA LYS A 86 11.16 7.13 5.80
C LYS A 86 10.31 8.38 5.99
N ALA A 87 9.00 8.22 6.12
CA ALA A 87 8.11 9.33 6.45
C ALA A 87 8.41 9.95 7.83
N SER A 88 8.92 9.19 8.80
CA SER A 88 9.33 9.77 10.09
C SER A 88 10.64 10.56 10.01
N GLN A 89 11.42 10.35 8.94
CA GLN A 89 12.62 11.11 8.61
C GLN A 89 12.29 12.33 7.71
N GLY A 90 11.02 12.58 7.39
CA GLY A 90 10.60 13.61 6.44
C GLY A 90 10.83 13.25 4.98
N GLU A 91 11.15 11.99 4.68
CA GLU A 91 11.42 11.53 3.31
C GLU A 91 10.19 10.90 2.66
N ILE A 92 9.94 11.26 1.40
CA ILE A 92 8.92 10.61 0.57
C ILE A 92 9.55 9.41 -0.14
N TRP A 93 9.40 8.23 0.46
CA TRP A 93 9.85 6.98 -0.17
C TRP A 93 8.79 6.39 -1.10
N LYS A 94 9.11 6.37 -2.40
CA LYS A 94 8.23 5.80 -3.42
C LYS A 94 8.29 4.29 -3.37
N TYR A 95 7.12 3.65 -3.33
CA TYR A 95 7.05 2.20 -3.23
C TYR A 95 7.56 1.59 -4.54
N PRO A 96 8.57 0.72 -4.50
CA PRO A 96 9.04 0.04 -5.71
C PRO A 96 7.91 -0.72 -6.39
N LEU A 97 8.03 -0.93 -7.70
CA LEU A 97 7.05 -1.68 -8.51
C LEU A 97 5.62 -1.07 -8.54
N THR A 98 5.42 0.10 -7.92
CA THR A 98 4.14 0.80 -7.92
C THR A 98 3.93 1.56 -9.22
N TYR A 99 2.80 1.31 -9.89
CA TYR A 99 2.38 2.11 -11.04
C TYR A 99 1.67 3.38 -10.59
N ARG A 100 1.90 4.50 -11.29
CA ARG A 100 1.29 5.80 -10.94
C ARG A 100 -0.02 6.00 -11.69
N PHE A 101 -1.13 5.92 -10.97
CA PHE A 101 -2.48 6.18 -11.46
C PHE A 101 -2.98 7.58 -11.11
N VAL A 102 -2.58 8.10 -9.94
CA VAL A 102 -3.02 9.38 -9.35
C VAL A 102 -1.82 10.24 -8.95
#